data_AF-A0A6A5VAL6-F1
#
_entry.id   AF-A0A6A5VAL6-F1
#
_cell.length_a   1.000
_cell.length_b   1.000
_cell.length_c   1.000
_cell.angle_alpha   90.00
_cell.angle_beta   90.00
_cell.angle_gamma   90.00
#
_symmetry.space_group_name_H-M   'P 1'
#
loop_
_entity.id
_entity.type
_entity.pdbx_description
1 polymer ?
#
loop_
_entity_poly.entity_id
_entity_poly.type
_entity_poly.pdbx_seq_one_letter_code
_entity_poly.pdbx_strand_id
1 'polypeptide(L)'
;MEPFRFLDPPKDLRLMVYERLTIQTRHMPALDCFQTDFTIVYRVVPGIEIFATCRQINDEAGAILYARLRSIIAIPPQIILDYTRTSFLIYDGFNRDGDHDLAAMLKDA
;
A
#
# COMPACT_ATOMS: atom_id res chain seq x y z
N MET A 1 -15.97 31.22 9.65
CA MET A 1 -14.67 30.59 9.99
C MET A 1 -13.66 31.14 9.01
N GLU A 2 -12.59 31.76 9.52
CA GLU A 2 -11.47 32.17 8.67
C GLU A 2 -10.49 31.00 8.49
N PRO A 3 -9.87 30.85 7.31
CA PRO A 3 -8.88 29.82 7.08
C PRO A 3 -7.63 30.04 7.95
N PHE A 4 -7.12 28.97 8.56
CA PHE A 4 -5.89 29.03 9.35
C PHE A 4 -4.68 29.28 8.44
N ARG A 5 -3.94 30.35 8.72
CA ARG A 5 -2.73 30.70 7.98
C ARG A 5 -1.53 29.95 8.57
N PHE A 6 -1.23 28.79 7.99
CA PHE A 6 -0.20 27.89 8.51
C PHE A 6 1.22 28.48 8.58
N LEU A 7 1.51 29.51 7.78
CA LEU A 7 2.82 30.18 7.75
C LEU A 7 2.95 31.38 8.69
N ASP A 8 1.84 31.83 9.31
CA ASP A 8 1.86 32.96 10.25
C ASP A 8 2.54 32.64 11.61
N PRO A 9 2.41 31.42 12.18
CA PRO A 9 3.13 31.07 13.40
C PRO A 9 4.65 31.08 13.21
N PRO A 10 5.42 31.35 14.28
CA PRO A 10 6.88 31.17 14.27
C PRO A 10 7.30 29.76 13.86
N LYS A 11 8.50 29.65 13.27
CA LYS A 11 9.09 28.40 12.80
C LYS A 11 9.04 27.29 13.85
N ASP A 12 9.38 27.58 15.09
CA ASP A 12 9.43 26.59 16.17
C ASP A 12 8.07 25.91 16.39
N LEU A 13 6.97 26.66 16.29
CA LEU A 13 5.62 26.09 16.39
C LEU A 13 5.30 25.19 15.20
N ARG A 14 5.75 25.55 13.99
CA ARG A 14 5.59 24.70 12.80
C ARG A 14 6.39 23.40 12.94
N LEU A 15 7.62 23.48 13.45
CA LEU A 15 8.44 22.29 13.74
C LEU A 15 7.75 21.36 14.74
N MET A 16 7.14 21.89 15.81
CA MET A 16 6.35 21.09 16.75
C MET A 16 5.16 20.38 16.08
N VAL A 17 4.54 20.98 15.07
CA VAL A 17 3.49 20.32 14.28
C VAL A 17 4.08 19.15 13.50
N TYR A 18 5.23 19.34 12.83
CA TYR A 18 5.89 18.29 12.05
C TYR A 18 6.35 17.12 12.94
N GLU A 19 6.87 17.40 14.13
CA GLU A 19 7.28 16.38 15.11
C GLU A 19 6.11 15.48 15.54
N ARG A 20 4.91 16.06 15.64
CA ARG A 20 3.68 15.37 16.05
C ARG A 20 3.02 14.55 14.93
N LEU A 21 3.50 14.64 13.69
CA LEU A 21 3.00 13.79 12.60
C LEU A 21 3.42 12.35 12.82
N THR A 22 2.46 11.50 13.18
CA THR A 22 2.69 10.08 13.47
C THR A 22 2.55 9.22 12.23
N ILE A 23 3.32 8.12 12.17
CA ILE A 23 3.12 7.08 11.17
C ILE A 23 1.89 6.26 11.58
N GLN A 24 0.93 6.14 10.68
CA GLN A 24 -0.27 5.34 10.86
C GLN A 24 -0.25 4.14 9.93
N THR A 25 -0.76 3.01 10.41
CA THR A 25 -1.05 1.85 9.55
C THR A 25 -2.47 1.99 9.03
N ARG A 26 -2.65 1.86 7.72
CA ARG A 26 -3.94 1.91 7.04
C ARG A 26 -4.26 0.54 6.46
N HIS A 27 -5.51 0.16 6.60
CA HIS A 27 -6.10 -1.03 6.01
C HIS A 27 -7.04 -0.56 4.92
N MET A 28 -6.69 -0.85 3.67
CA MET A 28 -7.51 -0.54 2.51
C MET A 28 -8.13 -1.84 2.02
N PRO A 29 -9.43 -2.08 2.31
CA PRO A 29 -10.13 -3.19 1.69
C PRO A 29 -10.23 -2.91 0.18
N ALA A 30 -9.97 -3.94 -0.61
CA ALA A 30 -10.06 -3.92 -2.05
C ALA A 30 -10.69 -5.22 -2.53
N LEU A 31 -11.36 -5.12 -3.68
CA LEU A 31 -11.89 -6.26 -4.42
C LEU A 31 -11.03 -6.41 -5.66
N ASP A 32 -10.61 -7.64 -5.95
CA ASP A 32 -10.02 -7.93 -7.25
C ASP A 32 -11.12 -8.13 -8.31
N CYS A 33 -10.71 -8.32 -9.56
CA CYS A 33 -11.63 -8.66 -10.65
C CYS A 33 -12.30 -10.04 -10.49
N PHE A 34 -11.87 -10.85 -9.53
CA PHE A 34 -12.38 -12.18 -9.22
C PHE A 34 -13.26 -12.21 -7.96
N GLN A 35 -13.63 -11.04 -7.42
CA GLN A 35 -14.41 -10.91 -6.18
C GLN A 35 -13.72 -11.53 -4.95
N THR A 36 -12.40 -11.65 -4.98
CA THR A 36 -11.60 -11.98 -3.81
C THR A 36 -11.48 -10.73 -2.93
N ASP A 37 -11.94 -10.86 -1.69
CA ASP A 37 -11.72 -9.84 -0.67
C ASP A 37 -10.24 -9.86 -0.27
N PHE A 38 -9.53 -8.75 -0.50
CA PHE A 38 -8.19 -8.57 0.03
C PHE A 38 -8.04 -7.22 0.73
N THR A 39 -7.15 -7.17 1.73
CA THR A 39 -6.84 -5.94 2.45
C THR A 39 -5.37 -5.59 2.23
N ILE A 40 -5.13 -4.41 1.66
CA ILE A 40 -3.79 -3.84 1.58
C ILE A 40 -3.51 -3.15 2.92
N VAL A 41 -2.43 -3.55 3.57
CA VAL A 41 -1.93 -2.93 4.80
C VAL A 41 -0.66 -2.17 4.49
N TYR A 42 -0.69 -0.86 4.71
CA TYR A 42 0.43 0.02 4.40
C TYR A 42 0.57 1.11 5.44
N ARG A 43 1.74 1.74 5.50
CA ARG A 43 2.04 2.82 6.44
C ARG A 43 1.96 4.17 5.74
N VAL A 44 1.39 5.16 6.41
CA VAL A 44 1.24 6.54 5.93
C VAL A 44 1.61 7.53 7.01
N VAL A 45 1.97 8.75 6.62
CA VAL A 45 2.03 9.90 7.52
C VAL A 45 0.91 10.85 7.11
N PRO A 46 -0.21 10.93 7.83
CA PRO A 46 -1.30 11.82 7.45
C PRO A 46 -0.86 13.28 7.45
N GLY A 47 -1.32 14.05 6.48
CA GLY A 47 -0.98 15.47 6.38
C GLY A 47 0.41 15.72 5.79
N ILE A 48 1.11 14.68 5.32
CA ILE A 48 2.39 14.82 4.63
C ILE A 48 2.27 15.58 3.30
N GLU A 49 1.05 15.66 2.77
CA GLU A 49 0.75 16.39 1.54
C GLU A 49 1.06 17.90 1.68
N ILE A 50 1.01 18.45 2.90
CA ILE A 50 1.35 19.86 3.14
C ILE A 50 2.80 20.19 2.75
N PHE A 51 3.71 19.21 2.82
CA PHE A 51 5.11 19.40 2.42
C PHE A 51 5.29 19.53 0.91
N ALA A 52 4.35 19.01 0.11
CA ALA A 52 4.39 19.19 -1.33
C ALA A 52 3.94 20.60 -1.76
N THR A 53 3.33 21.40 -0.87
CA THR A 53 2.69 22.67 -1.25
C THR A 53 3.65 23.84 -1.38
N CYS A 54 4.69 23.94 -0.53
CA CYS A 54 5.67 25.02 -0.62
C CYS A 54 7.08 24.60 -0.18
N ARG A 55 8.10 25.19 -0.80
CA ARG A 55 9.52 24.87 -0.54
C ARG A 55 9.92 25.14 0.92
N GLN A 56 9.44 26.24 1.51
CA GLN A 56 9.77 26.59 2.89
C GLN A 56 9.34 25.50 3.88
N ILE A 57 8.09 25.01 3.75
CA ILE A 57 7.56 23.94 4.61
C ILE A 57 8.34 22.64 4.37
N ASN A 58 8.64 22.32 3.11
CA ASN A 58 9.44 21.14 2.76
C ASN A 58 10.84 21.18 3.38
N ASP A 59 11.53 22.32 3.26
CA ASP A 59 12.90 22.50 3.76
C ASP A 59 12.95 22.47 5.30
N GLU A 60 11.97 23.09 5.97
CA GLU A 60 11.85 23.07 7.44
C GLU A 60 11.59 21.65 7.97
N ALA A 61 10.68 20.91 7.33
CA ALA A 61 10.23 19.63 7.83
C ALA A 61 11.10 18.44 7.38
N GLY A 62 11.86 18.59 6.29
CA GLY A 62 12.69 17.53 5.71
C GLY A 62 13.66 16.93 6.74
N ALA A 63 14.24 17.76 7.61
CA ALA A 63 15.14 17.32 8.67
C ALA A 63 14.49 16.32 9.65
N ILE A 64 13.19 16.44 9.90
CA ILE A 64 12.42 15.59 10.83
C ILE A 64 11.84 14.38 10.08
N LEU A 65 11.27 14.61 8.90
CA LEU A 65 10.44 13.63 8.23
C LEU A 65 11.21 12.67 7.33
N TYR A 66 12.36 13.04 6.77
CA TYR A 66 13.09 12.14 5.87
C TYR A 66 13.57 10.87 6.59
N ALA A 67 13.96 10.96 7.86
CA ALA A 67 14.29 9.77 8.66
C ALA A 67 13.07 8.84 8.82
N ARG A 68 11.89 9.42 9.08
CA ARG A 68 10.63 8.67 9.23
C ARG A 68 10.18 8.06 7.89
N LEU A 69 10.26 8.82 6.80
CA LEU A 69 9.91 8.36 5.46
C LEU A 69 10.78 7.19 5.00
N ARG A 70 12.09 7.22 5.27
CA ARG A 70 12.99 6.09 4.99
C ARG A 70 12.53 4.83 5.71
N SER A 71 12.07 4.94 6.96
CA SER A 71 11.55 3.79 7.71
C SER A 71 10.25 3.21 7.13
N ILE A 72 9.42 4.05 6.50
CA ILE A 72 8.19 3.61 5.81
C ILE A 72 8.55 2.91 4.52
N ILE A 73 9.42 3.50 3.69
CA ILE A 73 9.84 2.93 2.40
C ILE A 73 10.57 1.60 2.59
N ALA A 74 11.32 1.45 3.68
CA ALA A 74 12.03 0.20 4.01
C ALA A 74 11.10 -0.98 4.31
N ILE A 75 9.81 -0.74 4.58
CA ILE A 75 8.84 -1.78 4.91
C ILE A 75 7.81 -1.86 3.77
N PRO A 76 7.84 -2.94 2.97
CA PRO A 76 6.91 -3.07 1.86
C PRO A 76 5.46 -3.18 2.38
N PRO A 77 4.47 -2.67 1.61
CA PRO A 77 3.06 -2.94 1.87
C PRO A 77 2.78 -4.44 1.95
N GLN A 78 1.84 -4.81 2.82
CA GLN A 78 1.41 -6.20 3.00
C GLN A 78 0.02 -6.38 2.38
N ILE A 79 -0.25 -7.57 1.85
CA ILE A 79 -1.56 -7.93 1.31
C ILE A 79 -2.08 -9.10 2.15
N ILE A 80 -3.29 -8.94 2.70
CA ILE A 80 -4.01 -9.99 3.42
C ILE A 80 -5.11 -10.49 2.50
N LEU A 81 -5.10 -11.78 2.19
CA LEU A 81 -6.09 -12.44 1.35
C LEU A 81 -7.11 -13.14 2.26
N ASP A 82 -8.40 -12.84 2.10
CA ASP A 82 -9.47 -13.54 2.79
C ASP A 82 -10.14 -14.54 1.84
N TYR A 83 -9.87 -15.82 2.05
CA TYR A 83 -10.40 -16.92 1.24
C TYR A 83 -11.75 -17.44 1.74
N THR A 84 -12.33 -16.86 2.80
CA THR A 84 -13.57 -17.40 3.40
C THR A 84 -14.82 -17.13 2.55
N ARG A 85 -14.76 -16.16 1.62
CA ARG A 85 -15.89 -15.78 0.75
C ARG A 85 -15.74 -16.18 -0.71
N THR A 86 -14.58 -16.68 -1.12
CA THR A 86 -14.36 -17.09 -2.51
C THR A 86 -15.07 -18.42 -2.74
N SER A 87 -16.29 -18.37 -3.27
CA SER A 87 -16.91 -19.55 -3.88
C SER A 87 -16.01 -19.96 -5.04
N PHE A 88 -15.21 -20.99 -4.84
CA PHE A 88 -14.38 -21.60 -5.87
C PHE A 88 -15.28 -22.08 -7.01
N LEU A 89 -15.50 -21.22 -8.01
CA LEU A 89 -15.75 -21.70 -9.36
C LEU A 89 -14.42 -22.27 -9.81
N ILE A 90 -14.21 -23.57 -9.54
CA ILE A 90 -13.12 -24.35 -10.12
C ILE A 90 -13.33 -24.28 -11.63
N TYR A 91 -12.70 -23.30 -12.27
CA TYR A 91 -12.47 -23.36 -13.71
C TYR A 91 -11.34 -24.37 -13.90
N ASP A 92 -11.74 -25.61 -14.11
CA ASP A 92 -10.89 -26.68 -14.61
C ASP A 92 -10.55 -26.34 -16.07
N GLY A 93 -9.62 -25.38 -16.23
CA GLY A 93 -9.31 -24.72 -17.49
C GLY A 93 -7.84 -24.84 -17.89
N PHE A 94 -7.04 -25.63 -17.19
CA PHE A 94 -5.72 -26.07 -17.65
C PHE A 94 -5.88 -27.35 -18.50
N ASN A 95 -6.66 -27.24 -19.58
CA ASN A 95 -6.64 -28.23 -20.65
C ASN A 95 -6.40 -27.49 -21.97
N ARG A 96 -5.11 -27.41 -22.31
CA ARG A 96 -4.48 -27.07 -23.60
C ARG A 96 -2.98 -26.96 -23.25
N ASP A 97 -2.11 -27.89 -23.60
CA ASP A 97 -1.96 -28.55 -24.90
C ASP A 97 -1.34 -29.96 -24.78
N GLY A 98 -1.90 -30.92 -25.52
CA GLY A 98 -1.17 -32.01 -26.17
C GLY A 98 -0.45 -33.05 -25.30
N ASP A 99 -1.19 -34.03 -24.77
CA ASP A 99 -0.63 -35.38 -24.53
C ASP A 99 -1.62 -36.43 -25.05
N HIS A 100 -1.86 -36.37 -26.36
CA HIS A 100 -2.14 -37.59 -27.09
C HIS A 100 -0.80 -38.32 -27.21
N ASP A 101 -0.74 -39.56 -26.74
CA ASP A 101 0.19 -40.62 -27.17
C ASP A 101 1.26 -41.16 -26.20
N LEU A 102 1.02 -41.21 -24.88
CA LEU A 102 1.83 -42.06 -23.97
C LEU A 102 1.18 -43.41 -23.63
N ALA A 103 -0.14 -43.52 -23.69
CA ALA A 103 -0.86 -44.77 -23.35
C ALA A 103 -0.88 -45.81 -24.48
N ALA A 104 -0.53 -45.45 -25.72
CA ALA A 104 -0.46 -46.37 -26.86
C ALA A 104 0.92 -47.02 -27.03
N MET A 105 2.00 -46.44 -26.50
CA MET A 105 3.37 -46.98 -26.63
C MET A 105 3.74 -48.09 -25.64
N LEU A 106 2.90 -48.38 -24.63
CA LEU A 106 3.17 -49.41 -23.60
C LEU A 106 2.39 -50.73 -23.82
N LYS A 107 1.92 -51.00 -25.04
CA LYS A 107 1.23 -52.26 -25.37
C LYS A 107 2.02 -53.21 -26.29
N ASP A 108 3.21 -52.84 -26.75
CA ASP A 108 4.07 -53.67 -27.59
C ASP A 108 5.48 -53.88 -27.00
N ALA A 109 5.58 -54.22 -25.71
CA ALA A 109 6.82 -54.70 -25.09
C ALA A 109 6.56 -55.86 -24.12
#